data_AF-E2DSK0-F1
#
_entry.id   AF-E2DSK0-F1
#
_cell.length_a   1.000
_cell.length_b   1.000
_cell.length_c   1.000
_cell.angle_alpha   90.00
_cell.angle_beta   90.00
_cell.angle_gamma   90.00
#
_symmetry.space_group_name_H-M   'P 1'
#
loop_
_entity.id
_entity.type
_entity.pdbx_description
1 polymer ?
#
loop_
_entity_poly.entity_id
_entity_poly.type
_entity_poly.pdbx_seq_one_letter_code
_entity_poly.pdbx_strand_id
1 'polypeptide(L)' 'METLFMIVAKLPEAYAPFEPIVNVLPVVPILFLLLAFVWQSAVSFR' A
#
# COMPACT_ATOMS: atom_id res chain seq x y z
N MET A 1 -19.37 -0.95 -14.29
CA MET A 1 -18.83 -0.62 -12.96
C MET A 1 -17.61 -1.50 -12.80
N GLU A 2 -16.43 -1.01 -13.19
CA GLU A 2 -15.21 -1.81 -13.04
C GLU A 2 -14.91 -1.92 -11.54
N THR A 3 -15.17 -3.11 -11.02
CA THR A 3 -14.85 -3.46 -9.65
C THR A 3 -13.35 -3.37 -9.48
N LEU A 4 -12.90 -2.58 -8.51
CA LEU A 4 -11.53 -2.56 -8.02
C LEU A 4 -11.06 -4.02 -7.86
N PHE A 5 -10.22 -4.49 -8.77
CA PHE A 5 -9.87 -5.91 -8.88
C PHE A 5 -8.89 -6.25 -7.75
N MET A 6 -9.41 -6.43 -6.53
CA MET A 6 -8.71 -7.12 -5.46
C MET A 6 -8.57 -8.57 -5.94
N ILE A 7 -7.40 -8.91 -6.49
CA ILE A 7 -7.05 -10.27 -6.87
C ILE A 7 -7.08 -11.11 -5.59
N VAL A 8 -8.22 -11.77 -5.32
CA VAL A 8 -8.32 -12.80 -4.27
C VAL A 8 -7.79 -14.11 -4.86
N ALA A 9 -6.51 -14.11 -5.23
CA ALA A 9 -5.79 -15.32 -5.62
C ALA A 9 -4.76 -15.63 -4.54
N LYS A 10 -4.64 -16.90 -4.15
CA LYS A 10 -3.56 -17.34 -3.27
C LYS A 10 -2.23 -17.10 -3.96
N LEU A 11 -1.23 -16.69 -3.19
CA LEU A 11 0.14 -16.66 -3.69
C LEU A 11 0.59 -18.07 -4.09
N PRO A 12 1.47 -18.22 -5.09
CA PRO A 12 2.12 -19.50 -5.35
C PRO A 12 2.86 -19.99 -4.10
N GLU A 13 3.03 -21.30 -3.94
CA GLU A 13 3.58 -21.91 -2.72
C GLU A 13 4.94 -21.35 -2.30
N ALA A 14 5.82 -21.07 -3.26
CA ALA A 14 7.12 -20.44 -3.01
C ALA A 14 7.02 -19.03 -2.40
N TYR A 15 5.89 -18.34 -2.55
CA TYR A 15 5.65 -16.99 -2.04
C TYR A 15 4.70 -16.94 -0.84
N ALA A 16 4.17 -18.09 -0.39
CA ALA A 16 3.26 -18.16 0.76
C ALA A 16 3.81 -17.46 2.03
N PRO A 17 5.12 -17.51 2.35
CA PRO A 17 5.66 -16.78 3.50
C PRO A 17 5.50 -15.24 3.42
N PHE A 18 5.32 -14.68 2.21
CA PHE A 18 5.18 -13.24 1.98
C PHE A 18 3.74 -12.76 1.95
N GLU A 19 2.75 -13.64 2.13
CA GLU A 19 1.33 -13.29 2.18
C GLU A 19 1.03 -12.13 3.15
N PRO A 20 1.61 -12.09 4.37
CA PRO A 20 1.39 -10.95 5.27
C PRO A 20 1.85 -9.60 4.70
N ILE A 21 2.95 -9.59 3.93
CA ILE A 21 3.48 -8.36 3.32
C ILE A 21 2.57 -7.92 2.17
N VAL A 22 2.20 -8.85 1.29
CA VAL A 22 1.33 -8.58 0.14
C VAL A 22 -0.01 -8.01 0.59
N ASN A 23 -0.55 -8.49 1.71
CA ASN A 23 -1.80 -7.98 2.30
C ASN A 23 -1.71 -6.51 2.74
N VAL A 24 -0.51 -5.96 2.98
CA VAL A 24 -0.30 -4.56 3.37
C VAL A 24 0.01 -3.65 2.18
N LEU A 25 0.53 -4.19 1.08
CA LEU A 25 0.90 -3.39 -0.12
C LEU A 25 -0.22 -2.47 -0.65
N PRO A 26 -1.53 -2.84 -0.63
CA PRO A 26 -2.60 -1.96 -1.08
C PRO A 26 -2.70 -0.63 -0.30
N VAL A 27 -2.11 -0.53 0.90
CA VAL A 27 -2.12 0.68 1.73
C VAL A 27 -1.05 1.69 1.28
N VAL A 28 -0.03 1.26 0.52
CA VAL A 28 1.11 2.10 0.11
C VAL A 28 0.71 3.43 -0.55
N PRO A 29 -0.28 3.52 -1.45
CA PRO A 29 -0.71 4.80 -2.03
C PRO A 29 -1.14 5.83 -0.97
N ILE A 30 -1.80 5.37 0.09
CA ILE A 30 -2.22 6.24 1.21
C ILE A 30 -0.99 6.70 2.00
N LEU A 31 0.00 5.83 2.20
CA LEU A 31 1.25 6.21 2.87
C LEU A 31 1.99 7.33 2.13
N PHE A 32 1.97 7.35 0.78
CA PHE A 32 2.56 8.44 0.01
C PHE A 32 1.79 9.76 0.16
N LEU A 33 0.46 9.71 0.23
CA LEU A 33 -0.35 10.89 0.54
C LEU A 33 0.01 11.44 1.93
N LEU A 34 0.08 10.57 2.94
CA LEU A 34 0.47 10.97 4.31
C LEU A 34 1.91 11.49 4.35
N LEU A 35 2.82 10.89 3.59
CA LEU A 35 4.19 11.34 3.47
C LEU A 35 4.30 12.77 2.93
N ALA A 36 3.41 13.19 2.02
CA ALA A 36 3.37 14.57 1.54
C ALA A 36 3.10 15.56 2.70
N PHE A 37 2.21 15.21 3.63
CA PHE A 37 1.94 16.03 4.83
C PHE A 37 3.09 15.99 5.84
N VAL A 38 3.75 14.84 6.00
CA VAL A 38 4.97 14.73 6.82
C VAL A 38 6.08 15.60 6.24
N TRP A 39 6.25 15.59 4.92
CA TRP A 39 7.24 16.43 4.25
C TRP A 39 6.91 17.91 4.41
N GLN A 40 5.65 18.30 4.18
CA GLN A 40 5.21 19.68 4.35
C GLN A 40 5.35 20.17 5.79
N SER A 41 5.03 19.35 6.79
CA SER A 41 5.22 19.73 8.19
C SER A 41 6.71 19.91 8.56
N ALA A 42 7.60 19.09 7.98
CA ALA A 42 9.04 19.22 8.17
C ALA A 42 9.62 20.54 7.64
N VAL A 43 8.98 21.14 6.61
CA VAL A 43 9.33 22.45 6.06
C VAL A 43 8.42 23.59 6.53
N SER A 44 7.63 23.36 7.60
CA SER A 44 6.70 24.33 8.19
C SER A 44 5.59 24.83 7.25
N PHE A 45 5.12 23.97 6.34
CA PHE A 45 4.06 24.29 5.36
C PHE A 45 4.33 25.57 4.57
N ARG A 46 5.58 25.74 4.11
CA ARG A 46 6.00 26.82 3.22
C ARG A 46 5.69 26.52 1.75
#